data_AF-A0A7V9AEK0-F1
#
_entry.id   AF-A0A7V9AEK0-F1
#
_cell.length_a   1.000
_cell.length_b   1.000
_cell.length_c   1.000
_cell.angle_alpha   90.00
_cell.angle_beta   90.00
_cell.angle_gamma   90.00
#
_symmetry.space_group_name_H-M   'P 1'
#
loop_
_entity.id
_entity.type
_entity.pdbx_description
1 polymer ?
#
loop_
_entity_poly.entity_id
_entity_poly.type
_entity_poly.pdbx_seq_one_letter_code
_entity_poly.pdbx_strand_id
1 'polypeptide(L)'
;MTDPSRVTYATLHVVGSDNNRSGDVAPDPVEWAARDAATNEWAARDLRACRAARLSRGDALRPGQSGLRPGRPDQGAHARPPGPVVLDHGDSHYFRVDKPLLDANGNRIEGFTRVETPGDNPQSQSNEVQWVSVRVDQRDPEVFSFQPEIIPANLIPYQP
;
A
#
# COMPACT_ATOMS: atom_id res chain seq x y z
N MET A 1 11.12 -29.33 -10.80
CA MET A 1 12.04 -28.42 -10.10
C MET A 1 11.17 -27.48 -9.30
N THR A 2 11.14 -27.58 -7.98
CA THR A 2 10.23 -26.81 -7.12
C THR A 2 10.83 -25.43 -6.86
N ASP A 3 10.17 -24.36 -7.30
CA ASP A 3 10.48 -22.99 -6.90
C ASP A 3 9.76 -22.66 -5.59
N PRO A 4 10.47 -22.44 -4.47
CA PRO A 4 9.87 -22.02 -3.22
C PRO A 4 9.91 -20.49 -3.12
N SER A 5 9.30 -19.78 -4.08
CA SER A 5 9.11 -18.33 -4.06
C SER A 5 8.13 -17.93 -2.94
N ARG A 6 8.62 -18.00 -1.69
CA ARG A 6 7.86 -17.70 -0.48
C ARG A 6 7.59 -16.20 -0.35
N VAL A 7 6.50 -15.77 -0.95
CA VAL A 7 5.84 -14.50 -0.62
C VAL A 7 5.15 -14.64 0.74
N THR A 8 5.29 -13.63 1.59
CA THR A 8 4.48 -13.52 2.81
C THR A 8 3.51 -12.37 2.60
N TYR A 9 2.22 -12.65 2.74
CA TYR A 9 1.16 -11.65 2.69
C TYR A 9 0.85 -11.16 4.10
N ALA A 10 0.69 -9.85 4.24
CA ALA A 10 0.23 -9.18 5.45
C ALA A 10 -0.97 -8.32 5.07
N THR A 11 -1.98 -8.24 5.93
CA THR A 11 -3.22 -7.49 5.67
C THR A 11 -3.40 -6.40 6.71
N LEU A 12 -3.66 -5.18 6.26
CA LEU A 12 -4.02 -4.05 7.13
C LEU A 12 -5.47 -3.68 6.91
N HIS A 13 -6.20 -3.40 7.98
CA HIS A 13 -7.56 -2.89 7.90
C HIS A 13 -7.55 -1.38 8.11
N VAL A 14 -7.76 -0.64 7.02
CA VAL A 14 -7.89 0.82 6.97
C VAL A 14 -9.28 1.09 6.42
N VAL A 15 -10.10 1.84 7.15
CA VAL A 15 -11.54 1.93 6.90
C VAL A 15 -11.92 3.35 6.51
N GLY A 16 -12.49 3.51 5.31
CA GLY A 16 -13.00 4.78 4.80
C GLY A 16 -11.92 5.83 4.47
N SER A 17 -12.38 6.95 3.92
CA SER A 17 -11.58 8.14 3.63
C SER A 17 -10.78 8.59 4.87
N ASP A 18 -9.51 8.93 4.70
CA ASP A 18 -8.60 9.38 5.79
C ASP A 18 -8.61 8.46 7.03
N ASN A 19 -8.86 7.16 6.83
CA ASN A 19 -9.09 6.17 7.89
C ASN A 19 -10.24 6.51 8.87
N ASN A 20 -11.31 7.13 8.39
CA ASN A 20 -12.48 7.52 9.20
C ASN A 20 -12.13 8.60 10.25
N ARG A 21 -11.12 9.43 9.95
CA ARG A 21 -10.64 10.52 10.82
C ARG A 21 -11.34 11.86 10.55
N SER A 22 -11.73 12.09 9.30
CA SER A 22 -12.36 13.33 8.85
C SER A 22 -13.86 13.38 9.15
N GLY A 23 -14.42 14.60 9.14
CA GLY A 23 -15.82 14.89 9.50
C GLY A 23 -16.87 14.53 8.44
N ASP A 24 -16.54 13.71 7.44
CA ASP A 24 -17.51 13.06 6.54
C ASP A 24 -18.28 11.93 7.25
N VAL A 25 -17.78 11.51 8.41
CA VAL A 25 -18.47 10.70 9.43
C VAL A 25 -18.51 11.47 10.76
N ALA A 26 -19.28 10.99 11.74
CA ALA A 26 -19.13 11.42 13.13
C ALA A 26 -17.91 10.69 13.74
N PRO A 27 -16.70 11.30 13.82
CA PRO A 27 -15.49 10.56 14.11
C PRO A 27 -15.27 10.50 15.62
N ASP A 28 -15.03 9.31 16.16
CA ASP A 28 -14.57 9.14 17.54
C ASP A 28 -13.03 9.17 17.55
N PRO A 29 -12.39 10.21 18.13
CA PRO A 29 -10.94 10.33 18.14
C PRO A 29 -10.24 9.30 19.05
N VAL A 30 -10.95 8.71 20.02
CA VAL A 30 -10.44 7.67 20.92
C VAL A 30 -10.48 6.31 20.21
N GLU A 31 -11.58 6.01 19.52
CA GLU A 31 -11.68 4.86 18.60
C GLU A 31 -10.58 4.91 17.56
N TRP A 32 -10.49 6.04 16.84
CA TRP A 32 -9.54 6.23 15.75
C TRP A 32 -8.10 6.02 16.22
N ALA A 33 -7.72 6.63 17.35
CA ALA A 33 -6.36 6.51 17.88
C ALA A 33 -6.03 5.08 18.35
N ALA A 34 -7.00 4.37 18.94
CA ALA A 34 -6.83 2.98 19.33
C ALA A 34 -6.69 2.05 18.11
N ARG A 35 -7.48 2.28 17.06
CA ARG A 35 -7.45 1.50 15.81
C ARG A 35 -6.21 1.78 14.97
N ASP A 36 -5.79 3.04 14.83
CA ASP A 36 -4.51 3.40 14.19
C ASP A 36 -3.33 2.74 14.94
N ALA A 37 -3.29 2.83 16.27
CA ALA A 37 -2.26 2.16 17.07
C ALA A 37 -2.24 0.63 16.86
N ALA A 38 -3.40 -0.02 16.81
CA ALA A 38 -3.53 -1.45 16.57
C ALA A 38 -3.09 -1.85 15.15
N THR A 39 -3.50 -1.11 14.11
CA THR A 39 -3.07 -1.35 12.72
C THR A 39 -1.56 -1.12 12.56
N ASN A 40 -1.01 -0.11 13.23
CA ASN A 40 0.43 0.15 13.28
C ASN A 40 1.20 -0.96 14.00
N GLU A 41 0.70 -1.47 15.12
CA GLU A 41 1.32 -2.62 15.81
C GLU A 41 1.24 -3.90 14.96
N TRP A 42 0.14 -4.13 14.25
CA TRP A 42 -0.04 -5.25 13.33
C TRP A 42 0.99 -5.21 12.20
N ALA A 43 1.07 -4.09 11.46
CA ALA A 43 2.06 -3.88 10.39
C ALA A 43 3.49 -4.15 10.90
N ALA A 44 3.80 -3.62 12.09
CA ALA A 44 5.09 -3.81 12.74
C ALA A 44 5.36 -5.26 13.14
N ARG A 45 4.35 -6.00 13.59
CA ARG A 45 4.44 -7.41 13.95
C ARG A 45 4.73 -8.28 12.73
N ASP A 46 4.03 -8.06 11.63
CA ASP A 46 4.22 -8.84 10.41
C ASP A 46 5.58 -8.57 9.77
N LEU A 47 6.02 -7.31 9.73
CA LEU A 47 7.38 -6.97 9.30
C LEU A 47 8.45 -7.56 10.24
N ARG A 48 8.22 -7.59 11.55
CA ARG A 48 9.10 -8.30 12.50
C ARG A 48 9.10 -9.82 12.27
N ALA A 49 7.99 -10.42 11.86
CA ALA A 49 7.94 -11.85 11.53
C ALA A 49 8.71 -12.17 10.24
N CYS A 50 8.51 -11.38 9.18
CA CYS A 50 9.33 -11.42 7.95
C CYS A 50 10.82 -11.19 8.26
N ARG A 51 11.11 -10.30 9.22
CA ARG A 51 12.47 -10.04 9.70
C ARG A 51 13.02 -11.17 10.57
N ALA A 52 12.22 -11.86 11.37
CA ALA A 52 12.67 -12.98 12.19
C ALA A 52 13.02 -14.22 11.33
N ALA A 53 12.33 -14.41 10.21
CA ALA A 53 12.66 -15.40 9.19
C ALA A 53 13.98 -15.12 8.43
N ARG A 54 14.64 -13.97 8.67
CA ARG A 54 15.84 -13.51 7.93
C ARG A 54 16.95 -12.83 8.77
N LEU A 55 16.62 -12.40 10.00
CA LEU A 55 17.40 -11.71 11.04
C LEU A 55 18.10 -10.40 10.58
N SER A 56 18.83 -9.67 11.43
CA SER A 56 18.36 -8.90 12.61
C SER A 56 18.95 -7.48 12.50
N ARG A 57 18.56 -6.40 13.22
CA ARG A 57 17.39 -6.06 14.07
C ARG A 57 16.89 -4.67 13.61
N GLY A 58 15.66 -4.24 13.90
CA GLY A 58 15.21 -2.86 13.59
C GLY A 58 13.74 -2.59 13.91
N ASP A 59 13.41 -1.32 14.12
CA ASP A 59 12.12 -0.86 14.66
C ASP A 59 10.94 -0.93 13.68
N ALA A 60 9.75 -0.63 14.21
CA ALA A 60 8.45 -0.79 13.57
C ALA A 60 8.19 0.20 12.42
N LEU A 61 7.58 -0.26 11.33
CA LEU A 61 6.84 0.61 10.41
C LEU A 61 5.58 1.12 11.13
N ARG A 62 5.32 2.42 11.07
CA ARG A 62 4.03 3.03 11.41
C ARG A 62 3.44 3.60 10.12
N PRO A 63 2.52 2.92 9.40
CA PRO A 63 1.77 3.56 8.32
C PRO A 63 1.09 4.87 8.77
N GLY A 64 1.55 6.01 8.23
CA GLY A 64 0.92 7.30 8.46
C GLY A 64 -0.30 7.45 7.57
N GLN A 65 -1.48 7.03 8.05
CA GLN A 65 -2.67 6.79 7.22
C GLN A 65 -3.21 8.02 6.45
N SER A 66 -2.80 9.25 6.79
CA SER A 66 -3.29 10.45 6.10
C SER A 66 -2.56 10.72 4.78
N GLY A 67 -2.85 9.88 3.80
CA GLY A 67 -2.75 10.22 2.37
C GLY A 67 -1.49 9.72 1.66
N LEU A 68 -1.56 8.48 1.16
CA LEU A 68 -0.72 7.98 0.07
C LEU A 68 -1.09 8.60 -1.30
N ARG A 69 -1.59 9.83 -1.29
CA ARG A 69 -1.96 10.59 -2.49
C ARG A 69 -0.72 10.98 -3.30
N PRO A 70 -0.85 11.20 -4.62
CA PRO A 70 0.24 11.75 -5.43
C PRO A 70 0.83 13.01 -4.80
N GLY A 71 2.16 13.04 -4.63
CA GLY A 71 2.89 14.19 -4.11
C GLY A 71 2.75 14.50 -2.60
N ARG A 72 2.01 13.70 -1.81
CA ARG A 72 1.92 13.90 -0.36
C ARG A 72 2.96 13.03 0.38
N PRO A 73 3.75 13.60 1.32
CA PRO A 73 4.64 12.83 2.20
C PRO A 73 3.87 11.86 3.11
N ASP A 74 4.39 10.64 3.30
CA ASP A 74 3.86 9.69 4.28
C ASP A 74 4.16 10.19 5.70
N GLN A 75 3.14 10.32 6.55
CA GLN A 75 3.33 10.85 7.92
C GLN A 75 3.81 9.77 8.92
N GLY A 76 4.16 8.60 8.41
CA GLY A 76 4.64 7.46 9.17
C GLY A 76 6.06 7.59 9.71
N ALA A 77 6.40 6.65 10.58
CA ALA A 77 7.79 6.35 10.92
C ALA A 77 8.21 5.12 10.12
N HIS A 78 9.33 5.22 9.40
CA HIS A 78 9.76 4.19 8.47
C HIS A 78 11.09 3.56 8.88
N ALA A 79 11.07 2.25 9.05
CA ALA A 79 12.28 1.42 9.09
C ALA A 79 12.47 0.75 7.73
N ARG A 80 13.71 0.66 7.26
CA ARG A 80 14.06 -0.09 6.05
C ARG A 80 13.65 -1.56 6.24
N PRO A 81 12.84 -2.14 5.33
CA PRO A 81 12.38 -3.51 5.46
C PRO A 81 13.53 -4.51 5.22
N PRO A 82 13.42 -5.77 5.70
CA PRO A 82 14.47 -6.79 5.55
C PRO A 82 14.64 -7.34 4.13
N GLY A 83 13.84 -6.85 3.18
CA GLY A 83 13.84 -7.19 1.76
C GLY A 83 12.77 -6.36 1.04
N PRO A 84 12.57 -6.55 -0.27
CA PRO A 84 11.54 -5.83 -1.02
C PRO A 84 10.13 -6.07 -0.45
N VAL A 85 9.37 -4.99 -0.27
CA VAL A 85 7.98 -4.99 0.20
C VAL A 85 7.10 -4.23 -0.79
N VAL A 86 5.92 -4.77 -1.07
CA VAL A 86 4.87 -4.10 -1.84
C VAL A 86 3.78 -3.63 -0.88
N LEU A 87 3.35 -2.38 -1.03
CA LEU A 87 2.17 -1.84 -0.37
C LEU A 87 1.09 -1.63 -1.44
N ASP A 88 0.12 -2.55 -1.50
CA ASP A 88 -1.03 -2.49 -2.40
C ASP A 88 -2.24 -1.84 -1.72
N HIS A 89 -2.97 -1.02 -2.45
CA HIS A 89 -4.23 -0.39 -2.01
C HIS A 89 -5.05 0.13 -3.21
N GLY A 90 -6.24 0.70 -2.95
CA GLY A 90 -7.01 1.47 -3.93
C GLY A 90 -7.74 2.59 -3.20
N ASP A 91 -7.13 3.78 -3.08
CA ASP A 91 -7.67 4.92 -2.31
C ASP A 91 -8.11 6.06 -3.23
N SER A 92 -7.28 6.38 -4.22
CA SER A 92 -7.59 7.33 -5.30
C SER A 92 -8.05 6.61 -6.59
N HIS A 93 -8.03 5.26 -6.61
CA HIS A 93 -8.59 4.41 -7.68
C HIS A 93 -7.95 4.62 -9.06
N TYR A 94 -6.70 5.11 -9.10
CA TYR A 94 -5.87 5.20 -10.31
C TYR A 94 -4.82 4.09 -10.31
N PHE A 95 -4.56 3.44 -11.45
CA PHE A 95 -3.43 2.52 -11.54
C PHE A 95 -2.11 3.29 -11.40
N ARG A 96 -1.29 2.88 -10.43
CA ARG A 96 -0.02 3.56 -10.14
C ARG A 96 1.00 2.62 -9.50
N VAL A 97 2.28 2.80 -9.83
CA VAL A 97 3.40 2.11 -9.19
C VAL A 97 4.45 3.13 -8.82
N ASP A 98 4.62 3.41 -7.52
CA ASP A 98 5.50 4.48 -7.03
C ASP A 98 6.73 3.92 -6.29
N LYS A 99 7.90 4.39 -6.72
CA LYS A 99 9.18 4.28 -6.01
C LYS A 99 10.10 5.46 -6.41
N PRO A 100 10.80 6.12 -5.48
CA PRO A 100 10.72 5.94 -4.02
C PRO A 100 9.41 6.46 -3.44
N LEU A 101 9.02 5.91 -2.29
CA LEU A 101 8.15 6.62 -1.35
C LEU A 101 8.98 7.61 -0.52
N LEU A 102 8.35 8.68 -0.04
CA LEU A 102 8.99 9.71 0.78
C LEU A 102 8.30 9.82 2.15
N ASP A 103 9.09 9.93 3.22
CA ASP A 103 8.60 10.23 4.57
C ASP A 103 8.15 11.69 4.70
N ALA A 104 7.57 12.04 5.86
CA ALA A 104 7.06 13.36 6.21
C ALA A 104 8.06 14.52 5.99
N ASN A 105 9.35 14.22 6.05
CA ASN A 105 10.46 15.17 5.93
C ASN A 105 11.05 15.21 4.50
N GLY A 106 10.52 14.40 3.57
CA GLY A 106 11.01 14.23 2.21
C GLY A 106 12.14 13.20 2.05
N ASN A 107 12.48 12.43 3.09
CA ASN A 107 13.50 11.39 2.99
C ASN A 107 12.99 10.18 2.21
N ARG A 108 13.87 9.55 1.43
CA ARG A 108 13.57 8.30 0.72
C ARG A 108 13.28 7.15 1.70
N ILE A 109 12.12 6.53 1.54
CA ILE A 109 11.78 5.24 2.14
C ILE A 109 12.32 4.15 1.20
N GLU A 110 13.34 3.42 1.63
CA GLU A 110 13.98 2.35 0.85
C GLU A 110 13.25 1.02 0.98
N GLY A 111 13.32 0.18 -0.07
CA GLY A 111 12.81 -1.20 -0.04
C GLY A 111 11.30 -1.36 -0.16
N PHE A 112 10.55 -0.26 -0.30
CA PHE A 112 9.12 -0.25 -0.56
C PHE A 112 8.78 0.14 -2.00
N THR A 113 7.81 -0.56 -2.58
CA THR A 113 7.08 -0.13 -3.79
C THR A 113 5.61 0.03 -3.41
N ARG A 114 5.00 1.17 -3.68
CA ARG A 114 3.54 1.32 -3.61
C ARG A 114 2.92 0.89 -4.93
N VAL A 115 1.85 0.12 -4.85
CA VAL A 115 0.97 -0.18 -5.98
C VAL A 115 -0.42 0.32 -5.62
N GLU A 116 -1.07 0.95 -6.59
CA GLU A 116 -2.45 1.33 -6.48
C GLU A 116 -3.24 0.64 -7.60
N THR A 117 -4.31 -0.03 -7.20
CA THR A 117 -5.21 -0.75 -8.10
C THR A 117 -6.30 0.23 -8.61
N PRO A 118 -6.59 0.24 -9.93
CA PRO A 118 -7.63 1.11 -10.50
C PRO A 118 -9.03 0.65 -10.07
N GLY A 119 -10.00 1.58 -10.07
CA GLY A 119 -11.36 1.28 -9.67
C GLY A 119 -12.38 2.35 -10.08
N ASP A 120 -13.59 2.25 -9.55
CA ASP A 120 -14.64 3.26 -9.75
C ASP A 120 -14.30 4.56 -9.02
N ASN A 121 -13.97 5.61 -9.78
CA ASN A 121 -13.61 6.93 -9.26
C ASN A 121 -14.71 7.96 -9.62
N PRO A 122 -15.63 8.26 -8.68
CA PRO A 122 -16.69 9.26 -8.90
C PRO A 122 -16.17 10.68 -9.14
N GLN A 123 -14.98 11.02 -8.65
CA GLN A 123 -14.40 12.37 -8.76
C GLN A 123 -13.95 12.68 -10.19
N SER A 124 -13.50 11.66 -10.92
CA SER A 124 -13.15 11.73 -12.35
C SER A 124 -14.19 11.08 -13.27
N GLN A 125 -15.33 10.64 -12.72
CA GLN A 125 -16.43 9.97 -13.43
C GLN A 125 -15.96 8.75 -14.26
N SER A 126 -14.97 8.00 -13.75
CA SER A 126 -14.37 6.85 -14.44
C SER A 126 -14.65 5.56 -13.69
N ASN A 127 -15.29 4.58 -14.33
CA ASN A 127 -15.59 3.26 -13.75
C ASN A 127 -14.53 2.22 -14.16
N GLU A 128 -13.25 2.57 -14.00
CA GLU A 128 -12.12 1.74 -14.44
C GLU A 128 -11.84 0.59 -13.44
N VAL A 129 -12.85 -0.24 -13.18
CA VAL A 129 -12.76 -1.45 -12.35
C VAL A 129 -11.98 -2.52 -13.12
N GLN A 130 -10.67 -2.36 -13.15
CA GLN A 130 -9.72 -3.29 -13.75
C GLN A 130 -9.02 -4.08 -12.62
N TRP A 131 -7.98 -4.85 -12.95
CA TRP A 131 -7.16 -5.54 -11.94
C TRP A 131 -5.67 -5.44 -12.26
N VAL A 132 -4.82 -5.81 -11.30
CA VAL A 132 -3.36 -5.81 -11.48
C VAL A 132 -2.83 -7.23 -11.31
N SER A 133 -2.18 -7.74 -12.36
CA SER A 133 -1.41 -8.97 -12.32
C SER A 133 -0.05 -8.70 -11.69
N VAL A 134 0.30 -9.47 -10.65
CA VAL A 134 1.59 -9.36 -9.95
C VAL A 134 2.39 -10.63 -10.16
N ARG A 135 3.54 -10.51 -10.82
CA ARG A 135 4.54 -11.59 -10.92
C ARG A 135 5.63 -11.38 -9.89
N VAL A 136 6.05 -12.47 -9.26
CA VAL A 136 7.18 -12.53 -8.34
C VAL A 136 8.28 -13.42 -8.91
N ASP A 137 9.51 -12.94 -8.95
CA ASP A 137 10.69 -13.73 -9.36
C ASP A 137 11.87 -13.36 -8.45
N GLN A 138 12.23 -14.23 -7.51
CA GLN A 138 13.29 -13.94 -6.52
C GLN A 138 14.71 -13.86 -7.13
N ARG A 139 14.85 -14.14 -8.43
CA ARG A 139 16.12 -14.02 -9.19
C ARG A 139 16.24 -12.66 -9.88
N ASP A 140 15.12 -11.94 -10.00
CA ASP A 140 15.09 -10.56 -10.49
C ASP A 140 15.43 -9.60 -9.32
N PRO A 141 16.37 -8.65 -9.48
CA PRO A 141 16.68 -7.65 -8.46
C PRO A 141 15.47 -6.80 -8.00
N GLU A 142 14.48 -6.59 -8.87
CA GLU A 142 13.25 -5.85 -8.55
C GLU A 142 12.23 -6.73 -7.79
N VAL A 143 12.35 -8.05 -7.90
CA VAL A 143 11.50 -9.12 -7.31
C VAL A 143 10.04 -9.11 -7.75
N PHE A 144 9.42 -7.95 -7.94
CA PHE A 144 8.02 -7.77 -8.28
C PHE A 144 7.85 -7.00 -9.60
N SER A 145 6.96 -7.47 -10.46
CA SER A 145 6.52 -6.76 -11.67
C SER A 145 5.00 -6.72 -11.75
N PHE A 146 4.46 -5.58 -12.17
CA PHE A 146 3.03 -5.26 -12.15
C PHE A 146 2.52 -4.99 -13.57
N GLN A 147 1.40 -5.61 -13.93
CA GLN A 147 0.73 -5.38 -15.21
C GLN A 147 -0.75 -5.04 -14.92
N PRO A 148 -1.25 -3.86 -15.36
CA PRO A 148 -2.68 -3.59 -15.34
C PRO A 148 -3.37 -4.44 -16.41
N GLU A 149 -4.45 -5.10 -16.05
CA GLU A 149 -5.17 -6.05 -16.90
C GLU A 149 -6.58 -5.53 -17.16
N ILE A 150 -6.84 -5.20 -18.43
CA ILE A 150 -8.07 -4.53 -18.84
C ILE A 150 -9.18 -5.55 -19.11
N ILE A 151 -10.31 -5.39 -18.43
CA ILE A 151 -11.60 -6.04 -18.68
C ILE A 151 -12.36 -5.13 -19.66
N PRO A 152 -12.52 -5.51 -20.96
CA PRO A 152 -13.12 -4.61 -21.95
C PRO A 152 -14.57 -4.21 -21.67
N ALA A 153 -15.30 -5.01 -20.89
CA ALA A 153 -16.68 -4.73 -20.48
C ALA A 153 -16.79 -3.59 -19.44
N ASN A 154 -15.69 -3.22 -18.78
CA ASN A 154 -15.67 -2.18 -17.74
C ASN A 154 -15.18 -0.83 -18.29
N LEU A 155 -14.70 -0.78 -19.54
CA LEU A 155 -14.29 0.46 -20.19
C LEU A 155 -15.51 1.36 -20.44
N ILE A 156 -15.47 2.61 -19.96
CA ILE A 156 -16.43 3.63 -20.37
C ILE A 156 -16.00 4.17 -21.74
N PRO A 157 -16.86 4.07 -22.79
CA PRO A 157 -16.54 4.66 -24.08
C PRO A 157 -16.42 6.18 -23.96
N TYR A 158 -15.36 6.77 -24.53
CA TYR A 158 -15.22 8.21 -24.64
C TYR A 158 -16.39 8.81 -25.43
N GLN A 159 -17.09 9.77 -24.82
CA GLN A 159 -18.14 10.56 -25.46
C GLN A 159 -17.61 12.00 -25.66
N PRO A 160 -17.44 12.47 -26.92
CA PRO A 160 -16.96 13.82 -27.24
C PRO A 160 -18.01 14.92 -27.02
#